data_AF-A0A934FE98-F1
#
_entry.id   AF-A0A934FE98-F1
#
_cell.length_a   1.000
_cell.length_b   1.000
_cell.length_c   1.000
_cell.angle_alpha   90.00
_cell.angle_beta   90.00
_cell.angle_gamma   90.00
#
_symmetry.space_group_name_H-M   'P 1'
#
loop_
_entity.id
_entity.type
_entity.pdbx_description
1 polymer ?
#
loop_
_entity_poly.entity_id
_entity_poly.type
_entity_poly.pdbx_seq_one_letter_code
_entity_poly.pdbx_strand_id
1 'polypeptide(L)'
;MSHVKSREVVLPLKITDDLLKALEAMRNAWRRDPHSVPRGLSCTESKEGQFVMVAAESVFTTIPGAIIIKGLGAIELVGTEPLFEEGASSKTLVLKDTPEGWRFAVKYVPPIVRERNTKQ
;
A
#
# COMPACT_ATOMS: atom_id res chain seq x y z
N MET A 1 4.78 -13.60 -24.29
CA MET A 1 4.90 -12.35 -23.50
C MET A 1 5.06 -12.75 -22.05
N SER A 2 6.23 -12.51 -21.45
CA SER A 2 6.49 -12.86 -20.04
C SER A 2 5.51 -12.05 -19.18
N HIS A 3 4.57 -12.74 -18.52
CA HIS A 3 3.78 -12.16 -17.44
C HIS A 3 4.76 -11.74 -16.35
N VAL A 4 5.09 -10.45 -16.27
CA VAL A 4 5.84 -9.91 -15.14
C VAL A 4 4.96 -10.13 -13.92
N LYS A 5 5.38 -11.04 -13.04
CA LYS A 5 4.63 -11.36 -11.82
C LYS A 5 4.66 -10.12 -10.92
N SER A 6 3.49 -9.67 -10.48
CA SER A 6 3.39 -8.62 -9.47
C SER A 6 4.07 -9.10 -8.19
N ARG A 7 4.78 -8.19 -7.53
CA ARG A 7 5.47 -8.45 -6.26
C ARG A 7 4.65 -7.86 -5.12
N GLU A 8 4.42 -8.66 -4.08
CA GLU A 8 3.82 -8.22 -2.83
C GLU A 8 4.88 -8.28 -1.73
N VAL A 9 5.15 -7.15 -1.07
CA VAL A 9 6.16 -7.04 -0.01
C VAL A 9 5.48 -6.53 1.24
N VAL A 10 5.58 -7.30 2.32
CA VAL A 10 5.12 -6.90 3.66
C VAL A 10 6.19 -6.04 4.31
N LEU A 11 5.77 -4.93 4.91
CA LEU A 11 6.68 -3.91 5.40
C LEU A 11 6.84 -3.99 6.92
N PRO A 12 8.08 -4.01 7.44
CA PRO A 12 8.32 -3.74 8.85
C PRO A 12 8.15 -2.23 9.10
N LEU A 13 7.18 -1.86 9.93
CA LEU A 13 6.77 -0.46 10.10
C LEU A 13 6.26 -0.18 11.50
N LYS A 14 6.20 1.12 11.80
CA LYS A 14 5.52 1.68 12.96
C LYS A 14 4.36 2.55 12.49
N ILE A 15 3.19 2.32 13.09
CA ILE A 15 1.97 3.05 12.78
C ILE A 15 1.94 4.29 13.66
N THR A 16 1.63 5.43 13.07
CA THR A 16 1.37 6.65 13.85
C THR A 16 -0.04 6.60 14.43
N ASP A 17 -0.25 7.14 15.63
CA ASP A 17 -1.57 7.15 16.27
C ASP A 17 -2.63 7.85 15.42
N ASP A 18 -2.23 8.87 14.65
CA ASP A 18 -3.10 9.59 13.74
C ASP A 18 -3.58 8.71 12.59
N LEU A 19 -2.69 7.93 12.00
CA LEU A 19 -3.07 6.97 10.96
C LEU A 19 -3.99 5.89 11.52
N LEU A 20 -3.71 5.38 12.73
CA LEU A 20 -4.56 4.37 13.36
C LEU A 20 -6.00 4.88 13.56
N LYS A 21 -6.15 6.09 14.08
CA LYS A 21 -7.46 6.75 14.25
C LYS A 21 -8.16 6.96 12.90
N ALA A 22 -7.42 7.37 11.88
CA ALA A 22 -7.98 7.60 10.56
C ALA A 22 -8.45 6.31 9.88
N LEU A 23 -7.72 5.20 10.04
CA LEU A 23 -8.12 3.88 9.54
C LEU A 23 -9.37 3.35 10.24
N GLU A 24 -9.43 3.51 11.57
CA GLU A 24 -10.61 3.15 12.36
C GLU A 24 -11.85 3.95 11.92
N ALA A 25 -11.69 5.27 11.74
CA ALA A 25 -12.75 6.13 11.24
C ALA A 25 -13.20 5.73 9.82
N MET A 26 -12.24 5.39 8.94
CA MET A 26 -12.54 4.95 7.57
C MET A 26 -13.29 3.62 7.55
N ARG A 27 -12.87 2.65 8.36
CA ARG A 27 -13.57 1.36 8.51
C ARG A 27 -15.03 1.57 8.93
N ASN A 28 -15.26 2.42 9.93
CA ASN A 28 -16.59 2.72 10.44
C ASN A 28 -17.44 3.54 9.46
N ALA A 29 -16.84 4.46 8.71
CA ALA A 29 -17.53 5.20 7.65
C ALA A 29 -17.94 4.28 6.50
N TRP A 30 -17.01 3.47 6.00
CA TRP A 30 -17.26 2.52 4.91
C TRP A 30 -18.33 1.47 5.26
N ARG A 31 -18.33 0.94 6.48
CA ARG A 31 -19.37 -0.01 6.93
C ARG A 31 -20.77 0.60 6.96
N ARG A 32 -20.88 1.92 7.18
CA ARG A 32 -22.16 2.64 7.16
C ARG A 32 -22.58 3.02 5.74
N ASP A 33 -21.62 3.49 4.95
CA ASP A 33 -21.81 3.88 3.56
C ASP A 33 -20.59 3.49 2.73
N PRO A 34 -20.66 2.40 1.94
CA PRO A 34 -19.57 1.98 1.07
C PRO A 34 -19.17 3.02 0.01
N HIS A 35 -20.05 3.97 -0.33
CA HIS A 35 -19.78 5.02 -1.31
C HIS A 35 -19.03 6.22 -0.72
N SER A 36 -18.84 6.26 0.59
CA SER A 36 -18.08 7.32 1.28
C SER A 36 -16.56 7.25 1.06
N VAL A 37 -16.06 6.18 0.43
CA VAL A 37 -14.62 5.96 0.23
C VAL A 37 -14.05 6.95 -0.80
N PRO A 38 -13.01 7.75 -0.45
CA PRO A 38 -12.39 8.70 -1.36
C PRO A 38 -11.84 8.04 -2.63
N ARG A 39 -11.84 8.79 -3.73
CA ARG A 39 -11.29 8.32 -5.02
C ARG A 39 -9.82 7.93 -4.88
N GLY A 40 -9.47 6.74 -5.39
CA GLY A 40 -8.12 6.19 -5.30
C GLY A 40 -7.91 5.32 -4.06
N LEU A 41 -8.86 5.30 -3.13
CA LEU A 41 -8.97 4.30 -2.08
C LEU A 41 -10.04 3.27 -2.45
N SER A 42 -9.88 2.06 -1.96
CA SER A 42 -10.87 1.00 -2.02
C SER A 42 -10.88 0.28 -0.68
N CYS A 43 -12.08 -0.01 -0.17
CA CYS A 43 -12.25 -0.75 1.07
C CYS A 43 -13.06 -2.01 0.78
N THR A 44 -12.61 -3.15 1.29
CA THR A 44 -13.27 -4.44 1.17
C THR A 44 -13.17 -5.22 2.47
N GLU A 45 -13.93 -6.30 2.57
CA GLU A 45 -13.79 -7.28 3.65
C GLU A 45 -13.22 -8.58 3.07
N SER A 46 -12.23 -9.15 3.74
CA SER A 46 -11.72 -10.47 3.39
C SER A 46 -12.78 -11.54 3.70
N LYS A 47 -12.59 -12.75 3.16
CA LYS A 47 -13.43 -13.90 3.50
C LYS A 47 -13.43 -14.23 5.00
N GLU A 48 -12.41 -13.78 5.72
CA GLU A 48 -12.20 -13.99 7.16
C GLU A 48 -12.78 -12.85 8.01
N GLY A 49 -13.51 -11.90 7.40
CA GLY A 49 -14.11 -10.77 8.11
C GLY A 49 -13.15 -9.60 8.38
N GLN A 50 -11.96 -9.63 7.78
CA GLN A 50 -10.92 -8.63 8.03
C GLN A 50 -11.09 -7.45 7.10
N PHE A 51 -11.01 -6.24 7.64
CA PHE A 51 -11.06 -5.03 6.83
C PHE A 51 -9.77 -4.89 6.01
N VAL A 52 -9.93 -4.63 4.71
CA VAL A 52 -8.84 -4.40 3.77
C VAL A 52 -9.04 -3.06 3.12
N MET A 53 -8.04 -2.18 3.22
CA MET A 53 -7.98 -0.94 2.45
C MET A 53 -6.86 -1.03 1.42
N VAL A 54 -7.15 -0.59 0.21
CA VAL A 54 -6.21 -0.50 -0.90
C VAL A 54 -6.10 0.95 -1.33
N ALA A 55 -4.89 1.48 -1.36
CA ALA A 55 -4.58 2.83 -1.81
C ALA A 55 -3.78 2.80 -3.11
N ALA A 56 -4.30 3.46 -4.14
CA ALA A 56 -3.64 3.63 -5.42
C ALA A 56 -2.48 4.63 -5.35
N GLU A 57 -1.52 4.54 -6.28
CA GLU A 57 -0.36 5.43 -6.37
C GLU A 57 -0.72 6.93 -6.38
N SER A 58 -1.91 7.29 -6.85
CA SER A 58 -2.37 8.69 -6.87
C SER A 58 -2.66 9.29 -5.49
N VAL A 59 -2.88 8.46 -4.48
CA VAL A 59 -3.31 8.87 -3.13
C VAL A 59 -2.28 8.61 -2.04
N PHE A 60 -1.09 8.12 -2.38
CA PHE A 60 0.02 8.06 -1.43
C PHE A 60 1.32 8.58 -2.04
N THR A 61 2.29 8.89 -1.20
CA THR A 61 3.63 9.33 -1.61
C THR A 61 4.64 8.71 -0.67
N THR A 62 5.73 8.18 -1.24
CA THR A 62 6.85 7.63 -0.47
C THR A 62 7.92 8.68 -0.31
N ILE A 63 8.38 8.87 0.92
CA ILE A 63 9.57 9.66 1.26
C ILE A 63 10.56 8.76 2.00
N PRO A 64 11.84 9.15 2.14
CA PRO A 64 12.78 8.39 2.94
C PRO A 64 12.25 8.16 4.35
N GLY A 65 12.08 6.89 4.74
CA GLY A 65 11.60 6.50 6.07
C GLY A 65 10.08 6.58 6.29
N ALA A 66 9.26 6.97 5.30
CA ALA A 66 7.82 7.02 5.50
C ALA A 66 6.97 6.91 4.21
N ILE A 67 5.71 6.51 4.39
CA ILE A 67 4.67 6.58 3.37
C ILE A 67 3.56 7.50 3.87
N ILE A 68 3.24 8.54 3.11
CA ILE A 68 2.15 9.46 3.42
C ILE A 68 0.94 9.08 2.57
N ILE A 69 -0.19 8.79 3.20
CA ILE A 69 -1.48 8.56 2.53
C ILE A 69 -2.31 9.85 2.65
N LYS A 70 -2.67 10.42 1.49
CA LYS A 70 -3.38 11.70 1.41
C LYS A 70 -4.70 11.63 2.16
N GLY A 71 -4.87 12.54 3.13
CA GLY A 71 -6.08 12.64 3.94
C GLY A 71 -6.23 11.59 5.04
N LEU A 72 -5.24 10.71 5.24
CA LEU A 72 -5.27 9.68 6.28
C LEU A 72 -4.14 9.83 7.30
N GLY A 73 -2.89 10.00 6.84
CA GLY A 73 -1.74 10.10 7.73
C GLY A 73 -0.48 9.46 7.16
N ALA A 74 0.49 9.16 8.03
CA ALA A 74 1.78 8.60 7.64
C ALA A 74 2.08 7.26 8.32
N ILE A 75 2.77 6.40 7.58
CA ILE A 75 3.37 5.15 8.04
C ILE A 75 4.87 5.39 8.16
N GLU A 76 5.46 5.12 9.32
CA GLU A 76 6.91 5.14 9.50
C GLU A 76 7.50 3.79 9.08
N LEU A 77 8.45 3.82 8.16
CA LEU A 77 9.15 2.63 7.70
C LEU A 77 10.35 2.35 8.61
N VAL A 78 10.61 1.07 8.89
CA VAL A 78 11.85 0.67 9.56
C VAL A 78 12.97 0.72 8.52
N GLY A 79 13.70 1.83 8.48
CA GLY A 79 14.79 2.09 7.55
C GLY A 79 14.44 3.15 6.49
N THR A 80 15.46 3.62 5.76
CA THR A 80 15.33 4.70 4.76
C THR A 80 15.49 4.21 3.31
N GLU A 81 15.56 2.90 3.11
CA GLU A 81 15.72 2.32 1.78
C GLU A 81 14.50 2.62 0.89
N PRO A 82 14.70 2.83 -0.42
CA PRO A 82 13.60 3.01 -1.35
C PRO A 82 12.65 1.82 -1.31
N LEU A 83 11.38 2.11 -1.06
CA LEU A 83 10.34 1.08 -0.95
C LEU A 83 10.09 0.34 -2.27
N PHE A 84 10.31 1.05 -3.37
CA PHE A 84 10.09 0.58 -4.73
C PHE A 84 11.39 0.65 -5.51
N GLU A 85 11.64 -0.38 -6.30
CA GLU A 85 12.75 -0.40 -7.26
C GLU A 85 12.60 0.74 -8.27
N GLU A 86 13.71 1.32 -8.71
CA GLU A 86 13.70 2.36 -9.73
C GLU A 86 13.05 1.83 -11.03
N GLY A 87 12.06 2.55 -11.54
CA GLY A 87 11.27 2.09 -12.69
C GLY A 87 10.12 1.12 -12.37
N ALA A 88 9.84 0.84 -11.09
CA ALA A 88 8.64 0.10 -10.70
C ALA A 88 7.36 0.85 -11.05
N SER A 89 6.34 0.09 -11.49
CA SER A 89 5.05 0.61 -11.95
C SER A 89 3.87 -0.07 -11.26
N SER A 90 2.67 0.48 -11.43
CA SER A 90 1.42 -0.05 -10.85
C SER A 90 1.49 -0.20 -9.33
N LYS A 91 2.01 0.83 -8.65
CA LYS A 91 2.25 0.78 -7.21
C LYS A 91 0.93 0.88 -6.46
N THR A 92 0.76 0.03 -5.47
CA THR A 92 -0.44 -0.03 -4.65
C THR A 92 -0.04 -0.32 -3.22
N LEU A 93 -0.63 0.38 -2.27
CA LEU A 93 -0.48 0.10 -0.86
C LEU A 93 -1.73 -0.66 -0.38
N VAL A 94 -1.51 -1.75 0.36
CA VAL A 94 -2.56 -2.61 0.90
C VAL A 94 -2.42 -2.62 2.41
N LEU A 95 -3.49 -2.29 3.12
CA LEU A 95 -3.59 -2.29 4.57
C LEU A 95 -4.66 -3.29 4.96
N LYS A 96 -4.34 -4.17 5.90
CA LYS A 96 -5.22 -5.23 6.34
C LYS A 96 -5.27 -5.24 7.86
N ASP A 97 -6.48 -5.15 8.41
CA ASP A 97 -6.72 -5.27 9.85
C ASP A 97 -6.77 -6.75 10.23
N THR A 98 -5.75 -7.25 10.92
CA THR A 98 -5.67 -8.66 11.34
C THR A 98 -5.76 -8.77 12.86
N PRO A 99 -6.08 -9.96 13.42
CA PRO A 99 -6.11 -10.17 14.86
C PRO A 99 -4.78 -9.84 15.57
N GLU A 100 -3.66 -9.92 14.85
CA GLU A 100 -2.31 -9.61 15.33
C GLU A 100 -1.97 -8.11 15.23
N GLY A 101 -2.88 -7.31 14.64
CA GLY A 101 -2.70 -5.90 14.33
C GLY A 101 -2.76 -5.60 12.83
N TRP A 102 -2.48 -4.36 12.47
CA TRP A 102 -2.49 -3.94 11.08
C TRP A 102 -1.28 -4.47 10.32
N ARG A 103 -1.53 -5.14 9.20
CA ARG A 103 -0.52 -5.59 8.24
C ARG A 103 -0.53 -4.69 7.02
N PHE A 104 0.65 -4.23 6.61
CA PHE A 104 0.79 -3.42 5.41
C PHE A 104 1.66 -4.12 4.41
N ALA A 105 1.23 -4.07 3.17
CA ALA A 105 1.99 -4.57 2.05
C ALA A 105 1.96 -3.56 0.91
N VAL A 106 3.02 -3.54 0.12
CA VAL A 106 3.00 -2.89 -1.18
C VAL A 106 2.94 -3.92 -2.28
N LYS A 107 2.15 -3.60 -3.31
CA LYS A 107 2.08 -4.34 -4.56
C LYS A 107 2.62 -3.47 -5.67
N TYR A 108 3.54 -4.00 -6.46
CA TYR A 108 4.06 -3.30 -7.62
C TYR A 108 4.53 -4.28 -8.69
N VAL A 109 4.68 -3.76 -9.91
CA VAL A 109 5.33 -4.46 -11.02
C VAL A 109 6.78 -4.00 -11.07
N PRO A 110 7.77 -4.89 -10.89
CA PRO A 110 9.18 -4.51 -10.97
C PRO A 110 9.55 -4.01 -12.37
N PRO A 111 10.61 -3.21 -12.50
CA PRO A 111 11.06 -2.73 -13.80
C PRO A 111 11.35 -3.90 -14.75
N ILE A 112 10.95 -3.75 -16.02
CA ILE A 112 11.29 -4.74 -17.05
C ILE A 112 12.75 -4.53 -17.44
N VAL A 113 13.65 -5.35 -16.90
CA VAL A 113 15.04 -5.41 -17.38
C VAL A 113 15.03 -6.09 -18.74
N ARG A 114 15.09 -5.29 -19.81
CA ARG A 114 15.36 -5.82 -21.16
C ARG A 114 16.87 -5.95 -21.30
N GLU A 115 17.38 -7.17 -21.20
CA GLU A 115 18.73 -7.49 -21.72
C GLU A 115 18.73 -7.29 -23.24
N ARG A 116 18.98 -6.07 -23.70
CA ARG A 116 19.37 -5.82 -25.08
C ARG A 116 20.72 -5.13 -25.09
N ASN A 117 21.68 -5.85 -25.67
CA ASN A 117 23.05 -5.49 -26.02
C ASN A 117 24.15 -5.84 -25.01
N THR A 118 24.33 -7.12 -24.69
CA THR A 118 25.67 -7.69 -24.80
C THR A 118 25.93 -7.96 -26.29
N LYS A 119 26.34 -6.90 -27.01
CA LYS A 119 27.08 -7.09 -28.24
C LYS A 119 28.48 -7.54 -27.83
N GLN A 120 28.79 -8.79 -28.07
CA GLN A 120 30.13 -9.21 -28.48
C GLN A 120 29.99 -9.96 -29.79
#